data_AF-A0A7Z9ZI39-F1
#
_entry.id   AF-A0A7Z9ZI39-F1
#
_cell.length_a   1.000
_cell.length_b   1.000
_cell.length_c   1.000
_cell.angle_alpha   90.00
_cell.angle_beta   90.00
_cell.angle_gamma   90.00
#
_symmetry.space_group_name_H-M   'P 1'
#
loop_
_entity.id
_entity.type
_entity.pdbx_description
1 polymer ?
#
loop_
_entity_poly.entity_id
_entity_poly.type
_entity_poly.pdbx_seq_one_letter_code
_entity_poly.pdbx_strand_id
1 'polypeptide(L)' 'PLKKGVISETDIHAELGEIVLGRKAGRESPEEITTFKSVGNAVQDVAVASFVLQEAEKRGLGVEVSL' A
#
# COMPACT_ATOMS: atom_id res chain seq x y z
N PRO A 1 6.80 -18.45 7.08
CA PRO A 1 5.91 -19.48 6.48
C PRO A 1 6.57 -20.10 5.24
N LEU A 2 7.07 -19.27 4.31
CA LEU A 2 7.87 -19.68 3.15
C LEU A 2 9.06 -20.57 3.52
N LYS A 3 9.98 -20.09 4.37
CA LYS A 3 11.15 -20.88 4.84
C LYS A 3 10.78 -22.18 5.58
N LYS A 4 9.55 -22.28 6.10
CA LYS A 4 9.04 -23.47 6.80
C LYS A 4 8.32 -24.43 5.85
N GLY A 5 8.21 -24.12 4.55
CA GLY A 5 7.50 -24.92 3.55
C GLY A 5 5.98 -24.95 3.70
N VAL A 6 5.40 -24.06 4.52
CA VAL A 6 3.94 -24.02 4.76
C VAL A 6 3.19 -23.41 3.59
N ILE A 7 3.84 -22.47 2.89
CA ILE A 7 3.40 -21.86 1.62
C ILE A 7 4.64 -21.65 0.74
N SER A 8 4.40 -21.38 -0.52
CA SER A 8 5.35 -21.06 -1.59
C SER A 8 5.09 -19.65 -2.16
N GLU A 9 5.99 -19.14 -2.99
CA GLU A 9 5.77 -17.83 -3.64
C GLU A 9 4.56 -17.84 -4.56
N THR A 10 4.25 -18.97 -5.18
CA THR A 10 3.07 -19.14 -6.04
C THR A 10 1.75 -19.13 -5.29
N ASP A 11 1.77 -19.29 -3.96
CA ASP A 11 0.57 -19.14 -3.12
C ASP A 11 0.23 -17.66 -2.85
N ILE A 12 1.13 -16.72 -3.20
CA ILE A 12 0.87 -15.29 -3.13
C ILE A 12 0.10 -14.88 -4.39
N HIS A 13 -1.20 -14.59 -4.23
CA HIS A 13 -2.10 -14.28 -5.34
C HIS A 13 -1.71 -13.03 -6.14
N ALA A 14 -1.38 -11.93 -5.44
CA ALA A 14 -1.11 -10.63 -6.05
C ALA A 14 -0.35 -9.69 -5.10
N GLU A 15 0.39 -8.75 -5.70
CA GLU A 15 0.82 -7.53 -5.05
C GLU A 15 -0.32 -6.50 -4.99
N LEU A 16 -0.33 -5.64 -3.97
CA LEU A 16 -1.42 -4.66 -3.78
C LEU A 16 -1.62 -3.74 -5.00
N GLY A 17 -0.51 -3.34 -5.64
CA GLY A 17 -0.56 -2.49 -6.84
C GLY A 17 -1.23 -3.16 -8.03
N GLU A 18 -1.15 -4.49 -8.16
CA GLU A 18 -1.82 -5.21 -9.25
C GLU A 18 -3.33 -5.20 -9.08
N ILE A 19 -3.81 -5.32 -7.84
CA ILE A 19 -5.24 -5.22 -7.51
C ILE A 19 -5.74 -3.79 -7.74
N VAL A 20 -5.02 -2.78 -7.24
CA VAL A 20 -5.39 -1.36 -7.42
C VAL A 20 -5.46 -0.97 -8.90
N LEU A 21 -4.56 -1.51 -9.73
CA LEU A 21 -4.53 -1.26 -11.17
C LEU A 21 -5.49 -2.17 -11.97
N GLY A 22 -6.28 -3.02 -11.31
CA GLY A 22 -7.23 -3.93 -11.95
C GLY A 22 -6.59 -5.07 -12.77
N ARG A 23 -5.29 -5.33 -12.57
CA ARG A 23 -4.54 -6.40 -13.26
C ARG A 23 -4.80 -7.78 -12.65
N LYS A 24 -5.16 -7.80 -11.36
CA LYS A 24 -5.56 -8.99 -10.60
C LYS A 24 -6.85 -8.70 -9.85
N ALA A 25 -7.73 -9.68 -9.75
CA ALA A 25 -8.93 -9.56 -8.95
C ALA A 25 -8.59 -9.47 -7.46
N GLY A 26 -9.38 -8.72 -6.70
CA GLY A 26 -9.34 -8.71 -5.24
C GLY A 26 -10.07 -9.92 -4.66
N ARG A 27 -10.94 -9.68 -3.70
CA ARG A 27 -11.91 -10.68 -3.24
C ARG A 27 -12.99 -10.89 -4.30
N GLU A 28 -13.29 -12.13 -4.64
CA GLU A 28 -14.25 -12.52 -5.67
C GLU A 28 -15.54 -13.12 -5.08
N SER A 29 -15.49 -13.63 -3.84
CA SER A 29 -16.69 -14.18 -3.17
C SER A 29 -16.72 -13.87 -1.65
N PRO A 30 -17.92 -13.92 -1.03
CA PRO A 30 -18.05 -13.73 0.41
C PRO A 30 -17.49 -14.91 1.23
N GLU A 31 -17.36 -16.11 0.66
CA GLU A 31 -16.82 -17.30 1.32
C GLU A 31 -15.28 -17.28 1.44
N GLU A 32 -14.59 -16.48 0.62
CA GLU A 32 -13.13 -16.43 0.64
C GLU A 32 -12.58 -15.87 1.96
N ILE A 33 -11.47 -16.43 2.43
CA ILE A 33 -10.70 -15.82 3.51
C ILE A 33 -9.48 -15.17 2.88
N THR A 34 -9.44 -13.84 2.86
CA THR A 34 -8.33 -13.07 2.31
C THR A 34 -7.42 -12.58 3.42
N THR A 35 -6.10 -12.64 3.20
CA THR A 35 -5.11 -12.06 4.11
C THR A 35 -4.27 -11.05 3.36
N PHE A 36 -4.12 -9.87 3.95
CA PHE A 36 -3.20 -8.86 3.45
C PHE A 36 -2.01 -8.78 4.41
N LYS A 37 -0.81 -8.86 3.87
CA LYS A 37 0.42 -8.68 4.63
C LYS A 37 1.25 -7.57 3.99
N SER A 38 1.63 -6.59 4.81
CA SER A 38 2.59 -5.55 4.43
C SER A 38 3.72 -5.47 5.45
N VAL A 39 4.87 -4.97 5.00
CA VAL A 39 6.02 -4.58 5.83
C VAL A 39 6.25 -3.06 5.83
N GLY A 40 5.41 -2.29 5.12
CA GLY A 40 5.60 -0.87 4.85
C GLY A 40 6.35 -0.60 3.54
N ASN A 41 6.09 0.54 2.90
CA ASN A 41 6.75 0.96 1.66
C ASN A 41 7.00 2.47 1.70
N ALA A 42 8.28 2.87 1.68
CA ALA A 42 8.70 4.27 1.76
C ALA A 42 8.11 5.16 0.65
N VAL A 43 7.81 4.59 -0.53
CA VAL A 43 7.16 5.33 -1.62
C VAL A 43 5.76 5.78 -1.22
N GLN A 44 5.04 4.98 -0.44
CA GLN A 44 3.71 5.35 0.07
C GLN A 44 3.80 6.51 1.05
N ASP A 45 4.81 6.52 1.92
CA ASP A 45 5.04 7.60 2.88
C ASP A 45 5.33 8.93 2.16
N VAL A 46 6.24 8.91 1.18
CA VAL A 46 6.60 10.10 0.39
C VAL A 46 5.42 10.60 -0.44
N ALA A 47 4.64 9.70 -1.05
CA ALA A 47 3.46 10.08 -1.82
C ALA A 47 2.42 10.82 -0.96
N VAL A 48 2.14 10.29 0.25
CA VAL A 48 1.23 10.94 1.20
C VAL A 48 1.81 12.27 1.70
N ALA A 49 3.10 12.31 2.05
CA ALA A 49 3.75 13.54 2.49
C ALA A 49 3.68 14.64 1.43
N SER A 50 3.95 14.31 0.16
CA SER A 50 3.83 15.27 -0.95
C SER A 50 2.40 15.77 -1.11
N PHE A 51 1.40 14.88 -1.02
CA PHE A 51 0.00 15.29 -1.12
C PHE A 51 -0.41 16.21 0.03
N VAL A 52 -0.09 15.83 1.27
CA VAL A 52 -0.43 16.62 2.47
C VAL A 52 0.26 17.97 2.45
N LEU A 53 1.53 18.04 2.01
CA LEU A 53 2.24 19.30 1.88
C LEU A 53 1.54 20.25 0.89
N GLN A 54 1.19 19.76 -0.30
CA GLN A 54 0.46 20.55 -1.30
C GLN A 54 -0.90 21.04 -0.77
N GLU A 55 -1.62 20.21 -0.03
CA GLU A 55 -2.90 20.60 0.57
C GLU A 55 -2.73 21.61 1.72
N ALA A 56 -1.64 21.51 2.49
CA ALA A 56 -1.31 22.49 3.52
C ALA A 56 -1.02 23.87 2.91
N GLU A 57 -0.23 23.92 1.84
CA GLU A 57 0.09 25.15 1.10
C GLU A 57 -1.18 25.84 0.56
N LYS A 58 -2.07 25.09 -0.10
CA LYS A 58 -3.35 25.62 -0.62
C LYS A 58 -4.24 26.22 0.47
N ARG A 59 -4.12 25.73 1.70
CA ARG A 59 -4.96 26.13 2.85
C ARG A 59 -4.27 27.13 3.78
N GLY A 60 -3.03 27.53 3.48
CA GLY A 60 -2.24 28.41 4.34
C GLY A 60 -1.94 27.79 5.72
N LEU A 61 -1.69 26.48 5.76
CA LEU A 61 -1.38 25.74 6.98
C LEU A 61 0.11 25.44 7.08
N GLY A 62 0.65 25.46 8.30
CA GLY A 62 2.05 25.15 8.59
C GLY A 62 2.89 26.39 8.90
N VAL A 63 4.20 26.18 9.06
CA VAL A 63 5.20 27.22 9.33
C VAL A 63 6.43 26.93 8.49
N GLU A 64 6.92 27.93 7.76
CA GLU A 64 8.19 27.86 7.05
C GLU A 64 9.33 28.16 8.03
N VAL A 65 10.39 27.34 7.98
CA VAL A 65 11.55 27.45 8.86
C VAL A 65 12.80 27.51 7.99
N SER A 66 13.69 28.45 8.26
CA SER A 66 14.98 28.54 7.57
C SER A 66 15.90 27.39 7.97
N LEU A 67 16.61 26.83 7.00
CA LEU A 67 17.61 25.77 7.20
C LEU A 67 18.91 26.31 7.79
#